data_AF-A0A3B4VI77-F1
#
_entry.id   AF-A0A3B4VI77-F1
#
_cell.length_a   1.000
_cell.length_b   1.000
_cell.length_c   1.000
_cell.angle_alpha   90.00
_cell.angle_beta   90.00
_cell.angle_gamma   90.00
#
_symmetry.space_group_name_H-M   'P 1'
#
loop_
_entity.id
_entity.type
_entity.pdbx_description
1 polymer ?
#
loop_
_entity_poly.entity_id
_entity_poly.type
_entity_poly.pdbx_seq_one_letter_code
_entity_poly.pdbx_strand_id
1 'polypeptide(L)'
;MLNFLDNLATPSINPDRRKDLDKPITLNEVISSISAMQSGKAPGPDSYPVEFYKRFSSKLAPLLLEMFNHSLDQGSLPQTLTEANITLLLKPGKNAVDRGSYRPISLLNGDVKILAKLLAIRLDNVMMDIILPDQTGFIRGRHSFSNIRRLLSVVHSPASLEIPEVVVSLDAEKAFDRVEWPYLFAVLGKFGFGPKLISWIRLLYASPKASVITNKLRSKSFSLSRGTQQSCPLSPLLFALVIEPLSIMPNTSQRFKGIYRKQLEHRVSLYADDLLLYISDPVSSAPDIVNMLLRFGRFS
;
A
#
# COMPACT_ATOMS: atom_id res chain seq x y z
N MET A 1 -4.12 0.14 18.81
CA MET A 1 -3.95 -0.63 17.57
C MET A 1 -4.72 -1.95 17.59
N LEU A 2 -4.30 -2.98 18.35
CA LEU A 2 -4.97 -4.31 18.34
C LEU A 2 -6.47 -4.21 18.64
N ASN A 3 -6.85 -3.56 19.76
CA ASN A 3 -8.26 -3.30 20.07
C ASN A 3 -9.04 -2.58 18.94
N PHE A 4 -8.39 -1.70 18.16
CA PHE A 4 -9.06 -1.09 16.99
C PHE A 4 -9.32 -2.13 15.90
N LEU A 5 -8.30 -2.90 15.50
CA LEU A 5 -8.43 -3.94 14.48
C LEU A 5 -9.36 -5.07 14.92
N ASP A 6 -9.37 -5.43 16.20
CA ASP A 6 -10.18 -6.51 16.76
C ASP A 6 -11.68 -6.22 16.68
N ASN A 7 -12.06 -4.95 16.80
CA ASN A 7 -13.45 -4.52 16.65
C ASN A 7 -13.91 -4.44 15.17
N LEU A 8 -13.00 -4.61 14.21
CA LEU A 8 -13.34 -4.62 12.79
C LEU A 8 -13.72 -6.03 12.32
N ALA A 9 -14.87 -6.13 11.66
CA ALA A 9 -15.31 -7.32 10.94
C ALA A 9 -14.56 -7.43 9.60
N THR A 10 -13.27 -7.75 9.67
CA THR A 10 -12.40 -7.83 8.49
C THR A 10 -12.58 -9.15 7.75
N PRO A 11 -12.59 -9.14 6.41
CA PRO A 11 -12.34 -10.35 5.63
C PRO A 11 -11.01 -11.01 6.05
N SER A 12 -10.92 -12.32 5.88
CA SER A 12 -9.71 -13.08 6.16
C SER A 12 -9.40 -14.01 5.01
N ILE A 13 -8.12 -14.19 4.72
CA ILE A 13 -7.67 -15.05 3.62
C ILE A 13 -8.11 -16.48 3.88
N ASN A 14 -8.68 -17.10 2.85
CA ASN A 14 -9.03 -18.51 2.88
C ASN A 14 -7.79 -19.37 3.25
N PRO A 15 -7.92 -20.38 4.13
CA PRO A 15 -6.79 -21.21 4.57
C PRO A 15 -5.96 -21.84 3.44
N ASP A 16 -6.57 -22.22 2.32
CA ASP A 16 -5.87 -22.82 1.18
C ASP A 16 -5.08 -21.77 0.39
N ARG A 17 -5.67 -20.60 0.15
CA ARG A 17 -4.96 -19.44 -0.43
C ARG A 17 -3.78 -19.02 0.46
N ARG A 18 -3.96 -19.02 1.78
CA ARG A 18 -2.89 -18.74 2.75
C ARG A 18 -1.74 -19.73 2.61
N LYS A 19 -2.03 -21.04 2.52
CA LYS A 19 -1.00 -22.07 2.29
C LYS A 19 -0.26 -21.83 0.97
N ASP A 20 -0.99 -21.44 -0.09
CA ASP A 20 -0.38 -21.15 -1.39
C ASP A 20 0.58 -19.96 -1.33
N LEU A 21 0.21 -18.87 -0.66
CA LEU A 21 1.07 -17.70 -0.48
C LEU A 21 2.36 -18.02 0.30
N ASP A 22 2.29 -18.97 1.23
CA ASP A 22 3.39 -19.40 2.10
C ASP A 22 4.30 -20.48 1.47
N LYS A 23 4.01 -20.96 0.26
CA LYS A 23 4.89 -21.90 -0.45
C LYS A 23 6.30 -21.31 -0.61
N PRO A 24 7.37 -22.13 -0.61
CA PRO A 24 8.71 -21.65 -0.96
C PRO A 24 8.72 -20.89 -2.29
N ILE A 25 9.59 -19.89 -2.41
CA ILE A 25 9.79 -19.20 -3.68
C ILE A 25 10.48 -20.15 -4.66
N THR A 26 10.08 -20.09 -5.93
CA THR A 26 10.60 -20.97 -6.98
C THR A 26 11.47 -20.20 -7.97
N LEU A 27 12.34 -20.92 -8.68
CA LEU A 27 13.15 -20.34 -9.75
C LEU A 27 12.29 -19.69 -10.84
N ASN A 28 11.18 -20.33 -11.21
CA ASN A 28 10.25 -19.82 -12.20
C ASN A 28 9.64 -18.49 -11.77
N GLU A 29 9.26 -18.34 -10.49
CA GLU A 29 8.75 -17.07 -9.98
C GLU A 29 9.77 -15.94 -10.05
N VAL A 30 11.05 -16.23 -9.80
CA VAL A 30 12.14 -15.24 -9.96
C VAL A 30 12.27 -14.82 -11.43
N ILE A 31 12.32 -15.79 -12.35
CA ILE A 31 12.41 -15.52 -13.79
C ILE A 31 11.19 -14.72 -14.29
N SER A 32 9.98 -15.13 -13.91
CA SER A 32 8.75 -14.42 -14.27
C SER A 32 8.73 -13.01 -13.69
N SER A 33 9.23 -12.82 -12.47
CA SER A 33 9.32 -11.49 -11.84
C SER A 33 10.28 -10.58 -12.58
N ILE A 34 11.46 -11.08 -12.99
CA ILE A 34 12.42 -10.34 -13.83
C ILE A 34 11.77 -9.91 -15.15
N SER A 35 11.10 -10.84 -15.83
CA SER A 35 10.41 -10.57 -17.09
C SER A 35 9.32 -9.51 -16.94
N ALA A 36 8.57 -9.55 -15.84
CA ALA A 36 7.46 -8.65 -15.56
C ALA A 36 7.88 -7.23 -15.12
N MET A 37 9.18 -6.98 -14.85
CA MET A 37 9.65 -5.64 -14.52
C MET A 37 9.60 -4.70 -15.72
N GLN A 38 9.30 -3.42 -15.49
CA GLN A 38 9.29 -2.42 -16.56
C GLN A 38 10.71 -1.96 -16.91
N SER A 39 11.00 -1.91 -18.21
CA SER A 39 12.25 -1.38 -18.78
C SER A 39 12.25 0.16 -18.84
N GLY A 40 13.43 0.77 -18.97
CA GLY A 40 13.62 2.22 -19.09
C GLY A 40 13.43 3.00 -17.78
N LYS A 41 13.56 2.32 -16.64
CA LYS A 41 13.50 2.95 -15.31
C LYS A 41 14.89 3.22 -14.76
N ALA A 42 15.02 4.29 -13.96
CA ALA A 42 16.27 4.61 -13.29
C ALA A 42 16.69 3.49 -12.31
N PRO A 43 17.97 3.10 -12.29
CA PRO A 43 18.50 2.09 -11.38
C PRO A 43 18.64 2.63 -9.95
N GLY A 44 18.94 1.73 -9.02
CA GLY A 44 19.26 2.07 -7.63
C GLY A 44 20.73 2.50 -7.45
N PRO A 45 21.21 2.55 -6.19
CA PRO A 45 22.61 2.85 -5.87
C PRO A 45 23.68 2.07 -6.64
N ASP A 46 23.40 0.82 -7.02
CA ASP A 46 24.34 -0.06 -7.74
C ASP A 46 24.46 0.24 -9.24
N SER A 47 23.59 1.11 -9.77
CA SER A 47 23.50 1.48 -11.18
C SER A 47 23.14 0.35 -12.15
N TYR A 48 22.75 -0.85 -11.67
CA TYR A 48 22.32 -1.94 -12.56
C TYR A 48 20.86 -1.73 -12.99
N PRO A 49 20.59 -1.55 -14.30
CA PRO A 49 19.25 -1.36 -14.79
C PRO A 49 18.50 -2.70 -14.90
N VAL A 50 17.17 -2.65 -14.98
CA VAL A 50 16.31 -3.85 -15.12
C VAL A 50 16.70 -4.70 -16.35
N GLU A 51 17.14 -4.04 -17.42
CA GLU A 51 17.61 -4.64 -18.67
C GLU A 51 18.78 -5.60 -18.45
N PHE A 52 19.66 -5.30 -17.50
CA PHE A 52 20.77 -6.19 -17.13
C PHE A 52 20.22 -7.52 -16.60
N TYR A 53 19.28 -7.47 -15.65
CA TYR A 53 18.64 -8.66 -15.10
C TYR A 53 17.85 -9.42 -16.15
N LYS A 54 17.14 -8.73 -17.05
CA LYS A 54 16.43 -9.38 -18.17
C LYS A 54 17.39 -10.09 -19.12
N ARG A 55 18.49 -9.43 -19.51
CA ARG A 55 19.48 -9.98 -20.44
C ARG A 55 20.17 -11.22 -19.90
N PHE A 56 20.47 -11.25 -18.60
CA PHE A 56 21.20 -12.34 -17.95
C PHE A 56 20.34 -13.19 -17.02
N SER A 57 19.01 -13.18 -17.22
CA SER A 57 18.03 -13.80 -16.32
C SER A 57 18.34 -15.28 -16.05
N SER A 58 18.70 -16.05 -17.08
CA SER A 58 19.03 -17.48 -16.94
C SER A 58 20.25 -17.75 -16.05
N LYS A 59 21.21 -16.82 -15.98
CA LYS A 59 22.41 -16.93 -15.14
C LYS A 59 22.18 -16.39 -13.73
N LEU A 60 21.42 -15.30 -13.61
CA LEU A 60 21.23 -14.59 -12.35
C LEU A 60 20.11 -15.17 -11.48
N ALA A 61 19.03 -15.67 -12.08
CA ALA A 61 17.87 -16.14 -11.32
C ALA A 61 18.18 -17.27 -10.32
N PRO A 62 19.02 -18.28 -10.62
CA PRO A 62 19.41 -19.30 -9.64
C PRO A 62 20.17 -18.71 -8.44
N LEU A 63 21.11 -17.79 -8.70
CA LEU A 63 21.90 -17.13 -7.65
C LEU A 63 21.03 -16.22 -6.77
N LEU A 64 20.10 -15.49 -7.39
CA LEU A 64 19.14 -14.67 -6.67
C LEU A 64 18.22 -15.51 -5.78
N LEU A 65 17.74 -16.65 -6.28
CA LEU A 65 16.91 -17.58 -5.50
C LEU A 65 17.64 -18.09 -4.26
N GLU A 66 18.89 -18.53 -4.43
CA GLU A 66 19.73 -19.00 -3.32
C GLU A 66 19.94 -17.90 -2.28
N MET A 67 20.33 -16.70 -2.74
CA MET A 67 20.53 -15.54 -1.87
C MET A 67 19.24 -15.16 -1.13
N PHE A 68 18.09 -15.11 -1.80
CA PHE A 68 16.82 -14.78 -1.16
C PHE A 68 16.47 -15.79 -0.08
N ASN A 69 16.57 -17.09 -0.35
CA ASN A 69 16.26 -18.12 0.65
C ASN A 69 17.21 -18.04 1.85
N HIS A 70 18.51 -17.89 1.60
CA HIS A 70 19.49 -17.67 2.66
C HIS A 70 19.16 -16.43 3.49
N SER A 71 18.77 -15.32 2.85
CA SER A 71 18.34 -14.10 3.54
C SER A 71 17.07 -14.27 4.38
N LEU A 72 16.11 -15.09 3.93
CA LEU A 72 14.95 -15.43 4.75
C LEU A 72 15.37 -16.22 5.99
N ASP A 73 16.23 -17.22 5.84
CA ASP A 73 16.70 -18.06 6.94
C ASP A 73 17.50 -17.26 7.97
N GLN A 74 18.33 -16.31 7.51
CA GLN A 74 19.08 -15.40 8.39
C GLN A 74 18.25 -14.23 8.92
N GLY A 75 17.06 -13.97 8.37
CA GLY A 75 16.23 -12.82 8.71
C GLY A 75 16.83 -11.46 8.31
N SER A 76 17.78 -11.42 7.37
CA SER A 76 18.44 -10.19 6.92
C SER A 76 18.82 -10.23 5.44
N LEU A 77 18.69 -9.09 4.77
CA LEU A 77 19.16 -8.91 3.40
C LEU A 77 20.64 -8.51 3.38
N PRO A 78 21.37 -8.78 2.29
CA PRO A 78 22.68 -8.18 2.08
C PRO A 78 22.55 -6.66 2.14
N GLN A 79 23.58 -5.99 2.68
CA GLN A 79 23.54 -4.55 2.92
C GLN A 79 23.11 -3.76 1.68
N THR A 80 23.62 -4.12 0.50
CA THR A 80 23.29 -3.46 -0.78
C THR A 80 21.81 -3.50 -1.12
N LEU A 81 21.05 -4.51 -0.69
CA LEU A 81 19.61 -4.63 -0.96
C LEU A 81 18.76 -3.81 0.02
N THR A 82 19.35 -3.33 1.11
CA THR A 82 18.68 -2.47 2.09
C THR A 82 18.84 -0.98 1.79
N GLU A 83 19.65 -0.62 0.79
CA GLU A 83 19.98 0.76 0.45
C GLU A 83 19.13 1.31 -0.70
N ALA A 84 18.73 2.57 -0.58
CA ALA A 84 17.99 3.30 -1.61
C ALA A 84 18.55 4.71 -1.83
N ASN A 85 18.40 5.23 -3.04
CA ASN A 85 18.60 6.65 -3.32
C ASN A 85 17.24 7.35 -3.44
N ILE A 86 17.01 8.39 -2.66
CA ILE A 86 15.80 9.24 -2.76
C ILE A 86 16.11 10.40 -3.70
N THR A 87 15.34 10.51 -4.77
CA THR A 87 15.35 11.68 -5.66
C THR A 87 14.06 12.48 -5.52
N LEU A 88 14.11 13.79 -5.74
CA LEU A 88 12.98 14.69 -5.59
C LEU A 88 12.41 15.06 -6.96
N LEU A 89 11.15 14.72 -7.20
CA LEU A 89 10.41 15.13 -8.40
C LEU A 89 9.51 16.32 -8.09
N LEU A 90 9.67 17.42 -8.82
CA LEU A 90 8.78 18.57 -8.71
C LEU A 90 7.39 18.22 -9.25
N LYS A 91 6.35 18.48 -8.47
CA LYS A 91 4.96 18.34 -8.91
C LYS A 91 4.68 19.35 -10.04
N PRO A 92 4.02 18.95 -11.14
CA PRO A 92 3.70 19.86 -12.23
C PRO A 92 2.96 21.12 -11.74
N GLY A 93 3.38 22.29 -12.21
CA GLY A 93 2.74 23.58 -11.90
C GLY A 93 2.90 24.06 -10.46
N LYS A 94 3.76 23.44 -9.64
CA LYS A 94 4.02 23.86 -8.25
C LYS A 94 5.31 24.68 -8.14
N ASN A 95 5.39 25.54 -7.13
CA ASN A 95 6.54 26.41 -6.89
C ASN A 95 7.76 25.60 -6.40
N ALA A 96 8.87 25.69 -7.13
CA ALA A 96 10.12 25.00 -6.82
C ALA A 96 10.79 25.45 -5.49
N VAL A 97 10.41 26.60 -4.94
CA VAL A 97 10.92 27.07 -3.65
C VAL A 97 10.23 26.36 -2.46
N ASP A 98 9.01 25.87 -2.67
CA ASP A 98 8.28 25.17 -1.62
C ASP A 98 8.70 23.69 -1.55
N ARG A 99 9.12 23.26 -0.35
CA ARG A 99 9.48 21.87 -0.04
C ARG A 99 8.30 20.92 -0.26
N GLY A 100 7.06 21.37 -0.02
CA GLY A 100 5.84 20.59 -0.24
C GLY A 100 5.53 20.29 -1.72
N SER A 101 6.18 21.00 -2.63
CA SER A 101 6.05 20.81 -4.08
C SER A 101 6.76 19.57 -4.61
N TYR A 102 7.64 18.95 -3.82
CA TYR A 102 8.43 17.81 -4.27
C TYR A 102 7.84 16.47 -3.79
N ARG A 103 7.96 15.45 -4.63
CA ARG A 103 7.66 14.04 -4.32
C ARG A 103 8.97 13.27 -4.18
N PRO A 104 9.25 12.64 -3.03
CA PRO A 104 10.42 11.78 -2.88
C PRO A 104 10.16 10.44 -3.59
N ILE A 105 11.07 10.04 -4.48
CA ILE A 105 11.03 8.74 -5.17
C ILE A 105 12.22 7.91 -4.71
N SER A 106 11.95 6.69 -4.20
CA SER A 106 12.99 5.77 -3.74
C SER A 106 13.50 4.89 -4.89
N LEU A 107 14.70 5.15 -5.36
CA LEU A 107 15.40 4.32 -6.33
C LEU A 107 16.07 3.14 -5.60
N LEU A 108 15.39 1.99 -5.63
CA LEU A 108 15.91 0.71 -5.13
C LEU A 108 16.70 -0.03 -6.22
N ASN A 109 17.65 -0.85 -5.79
CA ASN A 109 18.39 -1.77 -6.67
C ASN A 109 17.44 -2.79 -7.33
N GLY A 110 17.87 -3.33 -8.48
CA GLY A 110 17.04 -4.22 -9.28
C GLY A 110 16.74 -5.55 -8.59
N ASP A 111 17.71 -6.10 -7.86
CA ASP A 111 17.61 -7.34 -7.09
C ASP A 111 16.52 -7.31 -6.01
N VAL A 112 16.47 -6.29 -5.15
CA VAL A 112 15.40 -6.15 -4.14
C VAL A 112 14.05 -5.86 -4.79
N LYS A 113 14.02 -5.14 -5.93
CA LYS A 113 12.81 -4.94 -6.73
C LYS A 113 12.28 -6.26 -7.32
N ILE A 114 13.15 -7.21 -7.67
CA ILE A 114 12.73 -8.55 -8.13
C ILE A 114 12.00 -9.28 -7.01
N LEU A 115 12.57 -9.31 -5.80
CA LEU A 115 11.90 -9.92 -4.64
C LEU A 115 10.57 -9.24 -4.34
N ALA A 116 10.54 -7.91 -4.28
CA ALA A 116 9.31 -7.16 -4.07
C ALA A 116 8.26 -7.42 -5.17
N LYS A 117 8.67 -7.53 -6.43
CA LYS A 117 7.78 -7.85 -7.56
C LYS A 117 7.20 -9.25 -7.44
N LEU A 118 8.01 -10.23 -7.02
CA LEU A 118 7.56 -11.61 -6.77
C LEU A 118 6.46 -11.63 -5.71
N LEU A 119 6.70 -10.99 -4.57
CA LEU A 119 5.72 -10.91 -3.49
C LEU A 119 4.46 -10.15 -3.91
N ALA A 120 4.62 -9.09 -4.72
CA ALA A 120 3.48 -8.34 -5.26
C ALA A 120 2.61 -9.21 -6.16
N ILE A 121 3.20 -10.05 -7.01
CA ILE A 121 2.46 -11.00 -7.87
C ILE A 121 1.68 -12.00 -7.02
N ARG A 122 2.29 -12.55 -5.96
CA ARG A 122 1.60 -13.45 -5.03
C ARG A 122 0.42 -12.74 -4.35
N LEU A 123 0.67 -11.55 -3.84
CA LEU A 123 -0.31 -10.76 -3.11
C LEU A 123 -1.51 -10.36 -3.98
N ASP A 124 -1.27 -9.90 -5.21
CA ASP A 124 -2.30 -9.49 -6.17
C ASP A 124 -3.38 -10.57 -6.39
N ASN A 125 -3.00 -11.86 -6.31
CA ASN A 125 -3.92 -12.98 -6.51
C ASN A 125 -5.01 -13.11 -5.43
N VAL A 126 -4.82 -12.50 -4.26
CA VAL A 126 -5.79 -12.57 -3.14
C VAL A 126 -6.39 -11.22 -2.78
N MET A 127 -5.90 -10.11 -3.36
CA MET A 127 -6.37 -8.76 -3.02
C MET A 127 -7.89 -8.60 -3.20
N MET A 128 -8.45 -9.18 -4.26
CA MET A 128 -9.90 -9.07 -4.51
C MET A 128 -10.76 -9.85 -3.50
N ASP A 129 -10.19 -10.84 -2.82
CA ASP A 129 -10.90 -11.66 -1.84
C ASP A 129 -11.04 -10.95 -0.49
N ILE A 130 -10.16 -9.99 -0.21
CA ILE A 130 -10.03 -9.38 1.11
C ILE A 130 -10.21 -7.86 1.15
N ILE A 131 -10.11 -7.18 0.00
CA ILE A 131 -10.37 -5.74 -0.10
C ILE A 131 -11.83 -5.52 -0.52
N LEU A 132 -12.59 -4.80 0.30
CA LEU A 132 -13.99 -4.46 0.06
C LEU A 132 -14.18 -3.65 -1.22
N PRO A 133 -15.34 -3.74 -1.89
CA PRO A 133 -15.61 -3.01 -3.13
C PRO A 133 -15.49 -1.49 -3.02
N ASP A 134 -15.64 -0.93 -1.82
CA ASP A 134 -15.51 0.51 -1.57
C ASP A 134 -14.09 1.03 -1.79
N GLN A 135 -13.06 0.17 -1.77
CA GLN A 135 -11.68 0.54 -2.07
C GLN A 135 -11.30 0.16 -3.50
N THR A 136 -11.09 1.15 -4.36
CA THR A 136 -10.76 0.92 -5.79
C THR A 136 -9.29 1.19 -6.13
N GLY A 137 -8.54 1.83 -5.25
CA GLY A 137 -7.13 2.14 -5.46
C GLY A 137 -6.23 0.91 -5.44
N PHE A 138 -5.35 0.79 -6.44
CA PHE A 138 -4.34 -0.28 -6.56
C PHE A 138 -4.88 -1.71 -6.66
N ILE A 139 -6.19 -1.90 -6.79
CA ILE A 139 -6.79 -3.23 -6.95
C ILE A 139 -7.01 -3.52 -8.43
N ARG A 140 -6.51 -4.67 -8.89
CA ARG A 140 -6.69 -5.13 -10.27
C ARG A 140 -8.17 -5.16 -10.67
N GLY A 141 -8.49 -4.61 -11.83
CA GLY A 141 -9.86 -4.56 -12.36
C GLY A 141 -10.76 -3.50 -11.72
N ARG A 142 -10.25 -2.72 -10.75
CA ARG A 142 -10.96 -1.57 -10.19
C ARG A 142 -10.39 -0.27 -10.76
N HIS A 143 -11.26 0.71 -10.94
CA HIS A 143 -10.92 1.95 -11.65
C HIS A 143 -11.49 3.17 -10.93
N SER A 144 -10.72 4.27 -10.93
CA SER A 144 -11.09 5.54 -10.29
C SER A 144 -12.43 6.10 -10.77
N PHE A 145 -12.76 5.91 -12.05
CA PHE A 145 -14.03 6.38 -12.61
C PHE A 145 -15.26 5.78 -11.90
N SER A 146 -15.11 4.61 -11.25
CA SER A 146 -16.20 3.98 -10.49
C SER A 146 -16.55 4.82 -9.26
N ASN A 147 -15.55 5.30 -8.53
CA ASN A 147 -15.75 6.19 -7.37
C ASN A 147 -16.34 7.54 -7.80
N ILE A 148 -15.83 8.11 -8.91
CA ILE A 148 -16.35 9.37 -9.46
C ILE A 148 -17.82 9.21 -9.87
N ARG A 149 -18.16 8.15 -10.62
CA ARG A 149 -19.54 7.87 -11.02
C ARG A 149 -20.46 7.67 -9.82
N ARG A 150 -20.00 6.93 -8.80
CA ARG A 150 -20.74 6.75 -7.54
C ARG A 150 -20.99 8.09 -6.85
N LEU A 151 -19.95 8.92 -6.68
CA LEU A 151 -20.07 10.25 -6.09
C LEU A 151 -21.08 11.12 -6.84
N LEU A 152 -20.94 11.23 -8.18
CA LEU A 152 -21.84 12.01 -9.00
C LEU A 152 -23.28 11.49 -8.91
N SER A 153 -23.48 10.16 -8.90
CA SER A 153 -24.80 9.56 -8.74
C SER A 153 -25.44 9.93 -7.40
N VAL A 154 -24.67 9.99 -6.30
CA VAL A 154 -25.20 10.36 -4.98
C VAL A 154 -25.58 11.83 -4.95
N VAL A 155 -24.68 12.70 -5.41
CA VAL A 155 -24.84 14.18 -5.37
C VAL A 155 -25.95 14.67 -6.29
N HIS A 156 -26.12 14.07 -7.47
CA HIS A 156 -27.16 14.48 -8.44
C HIS A 156 -28.50 13.76 -8.24
N SER A 157 -28.58 12.81 -7.31
CA SER A 157 -29.86 12.21 -6.94
C SER A 157 -30.57 13.09 -5.90
N PRO A 158 -31.92 13.13 -5.90
CA PRO A 158 -32.67 13.87 -4.89
C PRO A 158 -32.23 13.51 -3.47
N ALA A 159 -31.88 14.53 -2.69
CA ALA A 159 -31.53 14.38 -1.28
C ALA A 159 -32.79 14.18 -0.42
N SER A 160 -32.60 13.66 0.79
CA SER A 160 -33.67 13.64 1.79
C SER A 160 -34.08 15.07 2.16
N LEU A 161 -35.39 15.32 2.25
CA LEU A 161 -35.92 16.61 2.68
C LEU A 161 -35.88 16.78 4.21
N GLU A 162 -35.83 15.67 4.95
CA GLU A 162 -35.93 15.65 6.42
C GLU A 162 -34.57 15.46 7.10
N ILE A 163 -33.66 14.74 6.46
CA ILE A 163 -32.37 14.35 7.04
C ILE A 163 -31.24 15.01 6.26
N PRO A 164 -30.40 15.85 6.89
CA PRO A 164 -29.26 16.44 6.22
C PRO A 164 -28.24 15.38 5.81
N GLU A 165 -27.68 15.55 4.61
CA GLU A 165 -26.70 14.63 4.01
C GLU A 165 -25.44 15.42 3.63
N VAL A 166 -24.27 14.87 3.89
CA VAL A 166 -22.98 15.47 3.53
C VAL A 166 -22.03 14.44 2.95
N VAL A 167 -21.21 14.87 2.02
CA VAL A 167 -20.05 14.11 1.55
C VAL A 167 -18.80 14.81 2.04
N VAL A 168 -17.98 14.10 2.82
CA VAL A 168 -16.72 14.61 3.35
C VAL A 168 -15.57 14.00 2.59
N SER A 169 -14.73 14.84 2.00
CA SER A 169 -13.48 14.43 1.38
C SER A 169 -12.34 14.61 2.37
N LEU A 170 -11.56 13.55 2.56
CA LEU A 170 -10.40 13.50 3.44
C LEU A 170 -9.17 13.15 2.62
N ASP A 171 -8.09 13.89 2.85
CA ASP A 171 -6.79 13.69 2.22
C ASP A 171 -5.77 13.33 3.32
N ALA A 172 -5.01 12.27 3.10
CA ALA A 172 -3.99 11.81 4.04
C ALA A 172 -2.63 12.42 3.71
N GLU A 173 -2.14 13.31 4.57
CA GLU A 173 -0.87 14.00 4.35
C GLU A 173 0.30 13.00 4.27
N LYS A 174 0.92 12.88 3.09
CA LYS A 174 2.09 12.02 2.84
C LYS A 174 1.84 10.57 3.24
N ALA A 175 0.67 10.02 2.87
CA ALA A 175 0.20 8.73 3.35
C ALA A 175 1.22 7.59 3.22
N PHE A 176 1.89 7.47 2.07
CA PHE A 176 2.91 6.44 1.85
C PHE A 176 4.11 6.57 2.80
N ASP A 177 4.53 7.79 3.14
CA ASP A 177 5.73 8.05 3.95
C ASP A 177 5.46 7.93 5.46
N ARG A 178 4.19 7.83 5.86
CA ARG A 178 3.76 7.84 7.27
C ARG A 178 3.32 6.49 7.82
N VAL A 179 3.17 5.46 6.98
CA VAL A 179 2.75 4.12 7.41
C VAL A 179 3.68 3.57 8.51
N GLU A 180 3.15 3.33 9.69
CA GLU A 180 3.91 2.75 10.79
C GLU A 180 4.04 1.22 10.59
N TRP A 181 5.28 0.70 10.57
CA TRP A 181 5.50 -0.72 10.28
C TRP A 181 4.86 -1.69 11.29
N PRO A 182 4.83 -1.40 12.61
CA PRO A 182 4.09 -2.24 13.55
C PRO A 182 2.60 -2.37 13.16
N TYR A 183 2.01 -1.30 12.63
CA TYR A 183 0.64 -1.32 12.13
C TYR A 183 0.49 -2.12 10.85
N LEU A 184 1.36 -1.90 9.86
CA LEU A 184 1.40 -2.72 8.64
C LEU A 184 1.40 -4.23 8.97
N PHE A 185 2.27 -4.68 9.87
CA PHE A 185 2.33 -6.10 10.23
C PHE A 185 1.13 -6.59 11.04
N ALA A 186 0.54 -5.73 11.88
CA ALA A 186 -0.69 -6.06 12.59
C ALA A 186 -1.87 -6.23 11.63
N VAL A 187 -1.98 -5.37 10.62
CA VAL A 187 -2.98 -5.50 9.54
C VAL A 187 -2.78 -6.79 8.77
N LEU A 188 -1.55 -7.12 8.34
CA LEU A 188 -1.30 -8.40 7.67
C LEU A 188 -1.71 -9.61 8.52
N GLY A 189 -1.44 -9.57 9.82
CA GLY A 189 -1.93 -10.61 10.75
C GLY A 189 -3.46 -10.68 10.82
N LYS A 190 -4.13 -9.52 10.94
CA LYS A 190 -5.59 -9.43 11.03
C LYS A 190 -6.31 -9.97 9.79
N PHE A 191 -5.75 -9.72 8.60
CA PHE A 191 -6.27 -10.22 7.32
C PHE A 191 -5.93 -11.69 7.06
N GLY A 192 -5.25 -12.37 7.98
CA GLY A 192 -5.01 -13.81 7.92
C GLY A 192 -3.85 -14.23 7.02
N PHE A 193 -2.92 -13.33 6.70
CA PHE A 193 -1.71 -13.71 5.96
C PHE A 193 -0.85 -14.71 6.75
N GLY A 194 -0.24 -15.65 6.04
CA GLY A 194 0.59 -16.68 6.63
C GLY A 194 1.92 -16.15 7.16
N PRO A 195 2.53 -16.82 8.16
CA PRO A 195 3.77 -16.36 8.77
C PRO A 195 4.92 -16.27 7.77
N LYS A 196 4.98 -17.13 6.75
CA LYS A 196 6.10 -17.13 5.81
C LYS A 196 6.06 -15.93 4.86
N LEU A 197 4.88 -15.59 4.32
CA LEU A 197 4.71 -14.36 3.55
C LEU A 197 5.01 -13.12 4.40
N ILE A 198 4.52 -13.08 5.64
CA ILE A 198 4.79 -11.95 6.55
C ILE A 198 6.29 -11.82 6.81
N SER A 199 7.03 -12.93 6.99
CA SER A 199 8.49 -12.91 7.16
C SER A 199 9.21 -12.37 5.93
N TRP A 200 8.78 -12.72 4.72
CA TRP A 200 9.32 -12.12 3.49
C TRP A 200 9.08 -10.61 3.42
N ILE A 201 7.89 -10.16 3.82
CA ILE A 201 7.61 -8.71 3.85
C ILE A 201 8.47 -8.05 4.93
N ARG A 202 8.59 -8.62 6.13
CA ARG A 202 9.47 -8.11 7.20
C ARG A 202 10.90 -7.96 6.75
N LEU A 203 11.41 -8.91 5.98
CA LEU A 203 12.75 -8.89 5.42
C LEU A 203 13.01 -7.63 4.57
N LEU A 204 12.03 -7.18 3.76
CA LEU A 204 12.13 -5.95 2.98
C LEU A 204 12.15 -4.66 3.82
N TYR A 205 11.63 -4.73 5.05
CA TYR A 205 11.62 -3.62 6.02
C TYR A 205 12.66 -3.81 7.14
N ALA A 206 13.57 -4.79 7.00
CA ALA A 206 14.63 -5.04 7.96
C ALA A 206 15.77 -4.02 7.79
N SER A 207 15.73 -2.95 8.58
CA SER A 207 16.75 -1.89 8.63
C SER A 207 17.04 -1.17 7.29
N PRO A 208 16.03 -0.74 6.52
CA PRO A 208 16.26 -0.02 5.27
C PRO A 208 16.94 1.32 5.51
N LYS A 209 17.86 1.66 4.61
CA LYS A 209 18.62 2.90 4.61
C LYS A 209 18.41 3.68 3.33
N ALA A 210 18.45 5.00 3.43
CA ALA A 210 18.33 5.88 2.28
C ALA A 210 19.38 6.99 2.29
N SER A 211 19.73 7.46 1.10
CA SER A 211 20.47 8.71 0.87
C SER A 211 19.66 9.61 -0.04
N VAL A 212 19.65 10.92 0.20
CA VAL A 212 19.00 11.88 -0.71
C VAL A 212 19.99 12.29 -1.80
N ILE A 213 19.52 12.30 -3.05
CA ILE A 213 20.25 12.81 -4.21
C ILE A 213 19.69 14.18 -4.59
N THR A 214 20.53 15.21 -4.48
CA THR A 214 20.20 16.58 -4.88
C THR A 214 21.34 17.13 -5.74
N ASN A 215 21.05 17.64 -6.93
CA ASN A 215 22.07 18.18 -7.85
C ASN A 215 23.24 17.22 -8.10
N LYS A 216 22.95 15.92 -8.24
CA LYS A 216 23.93 14.83 -8.39
C LYS A 216 24.85 14.60 -7.18
N LEU A 217 24.62 15.29 -6.06
CA LEU A 217 25.30 15.06 -4.79
C LEU A 217 24.48 14.09 -3.94
N ARG A 218 25.16 13.12 -3.32
CA ARG A 218 24.56 12.14 -2.41
C ARG A 218 24.78 12.57 -0.97
N SER A 219 23.71 12.64 -0.19
CA SER A 219 23.79 12.89 1.25
C SER A 219 24.42 11.71 2.00
N LYS A 220 24.76 11.91 3.27
CA LYS A 220 24.99 10.77 4.18
C LYS A 220 23.75 9.87 4.24
N SER A 221 23.98 8.58 4.43
CA SER A 221 22.91 7.60 4.60
C SER A 221 22.23 7.77 5.96
N PHE A 222 20.92 7.56 6.01
CA PHE A 222 20.12 7.52 7.24
C PHE A 222 19.17 6.32 7.22
N SER A 223 18.79 5.84 8.40
CA SER A 223 17.83 4.74 8.53
C SER A 223 16.41 5.25 8.34
N LEU A 224 15.59 4.46 7.66
CA LEU A 224 14.14 4.65 7.64
C LEU A 224 13.52 3.87 8.80
N SER A 225 12.45 4.40 9.37
CA SER A 225 11.72 3.77 10.50
C SER A 225 10.24 3.56 10.22
N ARG A 226 9.74 4.11 9.11
CA ARG A 226 8.33 4.06 8.69
C ARG A 226 8.20 4.33 7.20
N GLY A 227 6.97 4.20 6.72
CA GLY A 227 6.56 4.42 5.35
C GLY A 227 6.73 3.18 4.47
N THR A 228 6.10 3.21 3.31
CA THR A 228 6.29 2.24 2.23
C THR A 228 7.06 2.93 1.11
N GLN A 229 8.03 2.23 0.53
CA GLN A 229 8.96 2.85 -0.41
C GLN A 229 8.25 3.19 -1.73
N GLN A 230 8.24 4.47 -2.09
CA GLN A 230 7.65 4.93 -3.35
C GLN A 230 8.45 4.35 -4.53
N SER A 231 7.76 3.78 -5.51
CA SER A 231 8.29 3.03 -6.66
C SER A 231 8.72 1.57 -6.42
N CYS A 232 8.57 1.05 -5.19
CA CYS A 232 8.62 -0.39 -4.96
C CYS A 232 7.35 -1.05 -5.52
N PRO A 233 7.44 -2.16 -6.28
CA PRO A 233 6.28 -2.83 -6.85
C PRO A 233 5.26 -3.36 -5.83
N LEU A 234 5.71 -3.65 -4.60
CA LEU A 234 4.88 -4.19 -3.53
C LEU A 234 4.13 -3.09 -2.73
N SER A 235 4.72 -1.90 -2.61
CA SER A 235 4.19 -0.81 -1.79
C SER A 235 2.73 -0.44 -2.07
N PRO A 236 2.26 -0.33 -3.33
CA PRO A 236 0.86 0.01 -3.59
C PRO A 236 -0.15 -0.99 -3.00
N LEU A 237 0.17 -2.30 -3.04
CA LEU A 237 -0.69 -3.35 -2.50
C LEU A 237 -0.66 -3.36 -0.97
N LEU A 238 0.51 -3.15 -0.36
CA LEU A 238 0.61 -3.00 1.09
C LEU A 238 -0.11 -1.76 1.58
N PHE A 239 -0.01 -0.65 0.85
CA PHE A 239 -0.74 0.57 1.17
C PHE A 239 -2.25 0.37 1.10
N ALA A 240 -2.75 -0.30 0.06
CA ALA A 240 -4.14 -0.70 -0.04
C ALA A 240 -4.59 -1.53 1.18
N LEU A 241 -3.78 -2.48 1.66
CA LEU A 241 -4.11 -3.24 2.87
C LEU A 241 -4.13 -2.37 4.13
N VAL A 242 -3.15 -1.48 4.29
CA VAL A 242 -3.01 -0.61 5.46
C VAL A 242 -4.17 0.37 5.60
N ILE A 243 -4.70 0.88 4.48
CA ILE A 243 -5.80 1.85 4.49
C ILE A 243 -7.18 1.17 4.54
N GLU A 244 -7.27 -0.11 4.15
CA GLU A 244 -8.53 -0.87 4.11
C GLU A 244 -9.32 -0.90 5.43
N PRO A 245 -8.71 -0.95 6.63
CA PRO A 245 -9.45 -0.78 7.88
C PRO A 245 -10.34 0.47 7.94
N LEU A 246 -10.00 1.55 7.23
CA LEU A 246 -10.86 2.74 7.12
C LEU A 246 -12.09 2.53 6.21
N SER A 247 -12.04 1.63 5.22
CA SER A 247 -13.22 1.28 4.43
C SER A 247 -14.19 0.39 5.21
N ILE A 248 -13.65 -0.45 6.10
CA ILE A 248 -14.44 -1.39 6.91
C ILE A 248 -15.07 -0.68 8.12
N MET A 249 -14.35 0.28 8.70
CA MET A 249 -14.75 0.99 9.93
C MET A 249 -16.19 1.54 9.91
N PRO A 250 -16.69 2.22 8.85
CA PRO A 250 -18.07 2.69 8.80
C PRO A 250 -19.12 1.59 8.94
N ASN A 251 -18.80 0.34 8.61
CA ASN A 251 -19.72 -0.80 8.73
C ASN A 251 -19.81 -1.35 10.16
N THR A 252 -18.89 -0.96 11.05
CA THR A 252 -18.84 -1.46 12.42
C THR A 252 -19.54 -0.56 13.44
N SER A 253 -19.71 0.72 13.12
CA SER A 253 -20.45 1.65 13.98
C SER A 253 -21.94 1.63 13.66
N GLN A 254 -22.77 1.33 14.66
CA GLN A 254 -24.23 1.46 14.54
C GLN A 254 -24.69 2.91 14.42
N ARG A 255 -23.84 3.87 14.80
CA ARG A 255 -24.14 5.31 14.74
C ARG A 255 -23.74 5.94 13.41
N PHE A 256 -22.89 5.29 12.64
CA PHE A 256 -22.58 5.74 11.28
C PHE A 256 -23.79 5.45 10.38
N LYS A 257 -24.43 6.51 9.88
CA LYS A 257 -25.50 6.40 8.89
C LYS A 257 -24.99 6.87 7.53
N GLY A 258 -25.11 6.01 6.52
CA GLY A 258 -24.74 6.34 5.15
C GLY A 258 -25.86 7.06 4.39
N ILE A 259 -25.55 7.53 3.19
CA ILE A 259 -26.53 8.11 2.28
C ILE A 259 -27.20 7.00 1.48
N TYR A 260 -28.52 6.91 1.54
CA TYR A 260 -29.29 5.91 0.79
C TYR A 260 -29.68 6.41 -0.59
N ARG A 261 -29.43 5.61 -1.63
CA ARG A 261 -29.92 5.83 -3.00
C ARG A 261 -30.31 4.49 -3.62
N LYS A 262 -31.53 4.40 -4.18
CA LYS A 262 -32.03 3.19 -4.87
C LYS A 262 -31.76 1.89 -4.10
N GLN A 263 -32.10 1.88 -2.80
CA GLN A 263 -31.92 0.76 -1.86
C GLN A 263 -30.46 0.39 -1.51
N LEU A 264 -29.48 1.14 -2.01
CA LEU A 264 -28.07 0.99 -1.64
C LEU A 264 -27.69 2.08 -0.64
N GLU A 265 -27.08 1.68 0.48
CA GLU A 265 -26.45 2.60 1.41
C GLU A 265 -25.01 2.87 0.98
N HIS A 266 -24.69 4.13 0.71
CA HIS A 266 -23.33 4.57 0.46
C HIS A 266 -22.73 5.07 1.78
N ARG A 267 -21.63 4.46 2.22
CA ARG A 267 -20.93 4.85 3.46
C ARG A 267 -19.55 5.44 3.19
N VAL A 268 -18.77 4.77 2.33
CA VAL A 268 -17.39 5.16 2.05
C VAL A 268 -16.99 4.85 0.60
N SER A 269 -16.04 5.61 0.06
CA SER A 269 -15.26 5.27 -1.13
C SER A 269 -13.80 5.61 -0.88
N LEU A 270 -12.89 4.68 -1.17
CA LEU A 270 -11.45 4.86 -1.09
C LEU A 270 -10.81 4.73 -2.47
N TYR A 271 -9.86 5.62 -2.77
CA TYR A 271 -8.96 5.49 -3.90
C TYR A 271 -7.55 5.91 -3.50
N ALA A 272 -6.67 4.93 -3.29
CA ALA A 272 -5.37 5.18 -2.68
C ALA A 272 -5.55 5.91 -1.33
N ASP A 273 -5.02 7.11 -1.19
CA ASP A 273 -5.11 7.97 -0.01
C ASP A 273 -6.36 8.87 0.03
N ASP A 274 -7.11 8.98 -1.08
CA ASP A 274 -8.35 9.74 -1.14
C ASP A 274 -9.50 8.97 -0.48
N LEU A 275 -10.08 9.54 0.58
CA LEU A 275 -11.21 8.99 1.32
C LEU A 275 -12.44 9.90 1.20
N LEU A 276 -13.54 9.33 0.71
CA LEU A 276 -14.85 9.97 0.72
C LEU A 276 -15.76 9.27 1.73
N LEU A 277 -16.33 10.03 2.66
CA LEU A 277 -17.37 9.57 3.57
C LEU A 277 -18.72 10.13 3.14
N TYR A 278 -19.70 9.26 2.98
CA TYR A 278 -21.08 9.62 2.67
C TYR A 278 -21.89 9.50 3.95
N ILE A 279 -22.34 10.62 4.48
CA ILE A 279 -22.92 10.69 5.84
C ILE A 279 -24.33 11.25 5.73
N SER A 280 -25.31 10.51 6.25
CA SER A 280 -26.62 11.06 6.60
C SER A 280 -26.65 11.37 8.09
N ASP A 281 -27.42 12.39 8.48
CA ASP A 281 -27.51 12.86 9.86
C ASP A 281 -26.11 13.13 10.47
N PRO A 282 -25.34 14.09 9.90
CA PRO A 282 -23.97 14.37 10.34
C PRO A 282 -23.87 14.77 11.80
N VAL A 283 -24.92 15.34 12.40
CA VAL A 283 -24.91 15.74 13.82
C VAL A 283 -24.74 14.50 14.72
N SER A 284 -25.41 13.38 14.39
CA SER A 284 -25.25 12.14 15.15
C SER A 284 -24.02 11.33 14.75
N SER A 285 -23.67 11.33 13.46
CA SER A 285 -22.58 10.49 12.93
C SER A 285 -21.17 11.09 13.13
N ALA A 286 -21.01 12.42 13.06
CA ALA A 286 -19.70 13.06 13.00
C ALA A 286 -18.80 12.83 14.22
N PRO A 287 -19.27 12.90 15.48
CA PRO A 287 -18.42 12.69 16.65
C PRO A 287 -17.72 11.34 16.64
N ASP A 288 -18.43 10.27 16.27
CA ASP A 288 -17.86 8.93 16.22
C ASP A 288 -16.89 8.76 15.06
N ILE A 289 -17.19 9.33 13.89
CA ILE A 289 -16.27 9.36 12.74
C ILE A 289 -14.96 10.04 13.12
N VAL A 290 -15.03 11.23 13.71
CA VAL A 290 -13.84 11.98 14.14
C VAL A 290 -13.05 11.19 15.18
N ASN A 291 -13.72 10.60 16.17
CA ASN A 291 -13.06 9.77 17.17
C ASN A 291 -12.33 8.57 16.55
N MET A 292 -12.95 7.89 15.59
CA MET A 292 -12.33 6.74 14.92
C MET A 292 -11.14 7.16 14.04
N LEU A 293 -11.25 8.25 13.29
CA LEU A 293 -10.15 8.80 12.49
C LEU A 293 -8.98 9.27 13.36
N LEU A 294 -9.26 9.95 14.47
CA LEU A 294 -8.24 10.36 15.44
C LEU A 294 -7.56 9.14 16.08
N ARG A 295 -8.32 8.07 16.35
CA ARG A 295 -7.76 6.84 16.90
C ARG A 295 -6.83 6.18 15.88
N PHE A 296 -7.27 6.05 14.63
CA PHE A 296 -6.47 5.53 13.50
C PHE A 296 -5.16 6.30 13.35
N GLY A 297 -5.23 7.63 13.22
CA GLY A 297 -4.06 8.49 13.00
C GLY A 297 -3.02 8.50 14.13
N ARG A 298 -3.28 7.89 15.28
CA ARG A 298 -2.30 7.73 16.37
C ARG A 298 -1.35 6.55 16.19
N PHE A 299 -1.76 5.53 15.44
CA PHE A 299 -1.00 4.27 15.33
C PHE A 299 -0.76 3.81 13.89
N SER A 300 -1.45 4.40 12.91
CA SER A 300 -1.41 4.00 11.50
C SER A 300 -0.20 4.53 10.74
#